data_AF-A0A7J0AHQ1-F1
#
_entry.id   AF-A0A7J0AHQ1-F1
#
_cell.length_a   1.000
_cell.length_b   1.000
_cell.length_c   1.000
_cell.angle_alpha   90.00
_cell.angle_beta   90.00
_cell.angle_gamma   90.00
#
_symmetry.space_group_name_H-M   'P 1'
#
loop_
_entity.id
_entity.type
_entity.pdbx_description
1 polymer ?
#
loop_
_entity_poly.entity_id
_entity_poly.type
_entity_poly.pdbx_seq_one_letter_code
_entity_poly.pdbx_strand_id
1 'polypeptide(L)'
;MVKFNSQREIVRQLIRSYFESCKLHEDLDKLGISNRALDYLGEQCADSAMDIIGFPVDDSAQEDNFTFCRDWLFDAAPEHITLDNLNSDVENYVDFLFSEFEKLKQEEPDLFA
;
A
#
# COMPACT_ATOMS: atom_id res chain seq x y z
N MET A 1 19.51 4.56 23.30
CA MET A 1 19.07 3.23 22.84
C MET A 1 18.02 3.48 21.76
N VAL A 2 18.35 3.26 20.49
CA VAL A 2 17.40 3.47 19.38
C VAL A 2 16.43 2.29 19.39
N LYS A 3 15.13 2.53 19.59
CA LYS A 3 14.10 1.51 19.36
C LYS A 3 13.88 1.45 17.85
N PHE A 4 14.28 0.35 17.22
CA PHE A 4 13.90 0.07 15.86
C PHE A 4 12.43 -0.40 15.86
N ASN A 5 11.60 0.21 15.05
CA ASN A 5 10.24 -0.25 14.82
C ASN A 5 10.30 -1.62 14.13
N SER A 6 9.33 -2.51 14.41
CA SER A 6 9.20 -3.75 13.66
C SER A 6 8.85 -3.43 12.20
N GLN A 7 9.17 -4.35 11.29
CA GLN A 7 8.78 -4.27 9.87
C GLN A 7 7.28 -3.92 9.74
N ARG A 8 6.43 -4.66 10.47
CA ARG A 8 4.98 -4.41 10.51
C ARG A 8 4.61 -3.01 11.00
N GLU A 9 5.32 -2.47 11.99
CA GLU A 9 5.06 -1.12 12.49
C GLU A 9 5.46 -0.05 11.47
N ILE A 10 6.53 -0.27 10.71
CA ILE A 10 6.92 0.64 9.61
C ILE A 10 5.85 0.59 8.50
N VAL A 11 5.44 -0.61 8.09
CA VAL A 11 4.35 -0.82 7.10
C VAL A 11 3.07 -0.12 7.56
N ARG A 12 2.69 -0.28 8.83
CA ARG A 12 1.50 0.37 9.41
C ARG A 12 1.55 1.89 9.29
N GLN A 13 2.71 2.49 9.53
CA GLN A 13 2.89 3.95 9.42
C GLN A 13 2.79 4.40 7.96
N LEU A 14 3.37 3.66 7.01
CA LEU A 14 3.29 3.96 5.59
C LEU A 14 1.86 3.84 5.05
N ILE A 15 1.15 2.77 5.39
CA ILE A 15 -0.26 2.58 5.01
C ILE A 15 -1.14 3.68 5.61
N ARG A 16 -0.89 4.09 6.85
CA ARG A 16 -1.58 5.23 7.44
C ARG A 16 -1.36 6.50 6.61
N SER A 17 -0.12 6.81 6.24
CA SER A 17 0.19 7.98 5.43
C SER A 17 -0.43 7.91 4.03
N TYR A 18 -0.49 6.73 3.43
CA TYR A 18 -1.23 6.50 2.20
C TYR A 18 -2.73 6.84 2.37
N PHE A 19 -3.39 6.30 3.40
CA PHE A 19 -4.81 6.57 3.63
C PHE A 19 -5.11 8.03 3.96
N GLU A 20 -4.25 8.67 4.77
CA GLU A 20 -4.35 10.10 5.04
C GLU A 20 -4.18 10.93 3.75
N SER A 21 -3.33 10.49 2.83
CA SER A 21 -3.17 11.10 1.50
C SER A 21 -4.43 10.95 0.64
N CYS A 22 -4.99 9.74 0.52
CA CYS A 22 -6.24 9.49 -0.20
C CYS A 22 -7.38 10.35 0.35
N LYS A 23 -7.51 10.42 1.68
CA LYS A 23 -8.52 11.25 2.33
C LYS A 23 -8.35 12.73 1.99
N LEU A 24 -7.11 13.23 2.05
CA LEU A 24 -6.83 14.62 1.71
C LEU A 24 -7.07 14.89 0.21
N HIS A 25 -6.78 13.94 -0.68
CA HIS A 25 -7.10 14.03 -2.10
C HIS A 25 -8.61 14.21 -2.30
N GLU A 26 -9.44 13.35 -1.71
CA GLU A 26 -10.90 13.48 -1.80
C GLU A 26 -11.41 14.84 -1.31
N ASP A 27 -10.83 15.36 -0.23
CA ASP A 27 -11.27 16.63 0.35
C ASP A 27 -10.82 17.83 -0.51
N LEU A 28 -9.67 17.75 -1.16
CA LEU A 28 -9.21 18.75 -2.14
C LEU A 28 -10.01 18.69 -3.45
N ASP A 29 -10.35 17.50 -3.93
CA ASP A 29 -11.15 17.30 -5.14
C ASP A 29 -12.56 17.91 -4.98
N LYS A 30 -13.19 17.75 -3.80
CA LYS A 30 -14.46 18.43 -3.46
C LYS A 30 -14.38 19.96 -3.52
N LEU A 31 -13.18 20.52 -3.37
CA LEU A 31 -12.92 21.96 -3.49
C LEU A 31 -12.48 22.37 -4.91
N GLY A 32 -12.38 21.43 -5.84
CA GLY A 32 -11.88 21.66 -7.20
C GLY A 32 -10.38 21.90 -7.25
N ILE A 33 -9.62 21.42 -6.26
CA ILE A 33 -8.17 21.61 -6.14
C ILE A 33 -7.48 20.29 -6.50
N SER A 34 -6.71 20.29 -7.59
CA SER A 34 -5.84 19.16 -7.93
C SER A 34 -4.45 19.33 -7.31
N ASN A 35 -3.93 18.29 -6.67
CA ASN A 35 -2.59 18.29 -6.08
C ASN A 35 -1.83 16.98 -6.33
N ARG A 36 -1.19 16.88 -7.50
CA ARG A 36 -0.42 15.69 -7.91
C ARG A 36 0.73 15.30 -6.97
N ALA A 37 1.28 16.27 -6.23
CA ALA A 37 2.38 15.97 -5.30
C ALA A 37 1.89 15.13 -4.12
N LEU A 38 0.65 15.35 -3.68
CA LEU A 38 0.02 14.57 -2.62
C LEU A 38 -0.21 13.13 -3.09
N ASP A 39 -0.77 12.97 -4.29
CA ASP A 39 -1.07 11.68 -4.90
C ASP A 39 0.21 10.84 -5.01
N TYR A 40 1.26 11.44 -5.60
CA TYR A 40 2.57 10.82 -5.71
C TYR A 40 3.15 10.39 -4.35
N LEU A 41 3.06 11.24 -3.31
CA LEU A 41 3.56 10.88 -1.99
C LEU A 41 2.76 9.73 -1.37
N GLY A 42 1.45 9.69 -1.60
CA GLY A 42 0.58 8.59 -1.15
C GLY A 42 0.97 7.27 -1.82
N GLU A 43 1.08 7.27 -3.15
CA GLU A 43 1.50 6.11 -3.95
C GLU A 43 2.86 5.58 -3.48
N GLN A 44 3.85 6.47 -3.32
CA GLN A 44 5.17 6.07 -2.82
C GLN A 44 5.16 5.46 -1.42
N CYS A 45 4.25 5.90 -0.55
CA CYS A 45 4.09 5.28 0.77
C CYS A 45 3.55 3.85 0.64
N ALA A 46 2.56 3.64 -0.23
CA ALA A 46 1.99 2.32 -0.45
C ALA A 46 3.01 1.37 -1.12
N ASP A 47 3.71 1.82 -2.16
CA ASP A 47 4.76 1.04 -2.83
C ASP A 47 5.88 0.65 -1.86
N SER A 48 6.34 1.61 -1.05
CA SER A 48 7.35 1.35 -0.02
C SER A 48 6.86 0.33 1.01
N ALA A 49 5.56 0.32 1.33
CA ALA A 49 4.99 -0.67 2.24
C ALA A 49 5.06 -2.09 1.62
N MET A 50 4.71 -2.22 0.34
CA MET A 50 4.80 -3.49 -0.40
C MET A 50 6.24 -4.01 -0.45
N ASP A 51 7.20 -3.13 -0.78
CA ASP A 51 8.61 -3.45 -0.87
C ASP A 51 9.19 -3.88 0.48
N ILE A 52 8.76 -3.21 1.57
CA ILE A 52 9.17 -3.59 2.92
C ILE A 52 8.60 -4.95 3.31
N ILE A 53 7.35 -5.28 2.95
CA ILE A 53 6.77 -6.61 3.18
C ILE A 53 7.56 -7.67 2.40
N GLY A 54 7.98 -7.33 1.18
CA GLY A 54 8.79 -8.18 0.30
C GLY A 54 8.05 -8.68 -0.94
N PHE A 55 6.95 -8.03 -1.34
CA PHE A 55 6.26 -8.37 -2.58
C PHE A 55 7.21 -8.26 -3.79
N PRO A 56 7.07 -9.12 -4.82
CA PRO A 56 7.84 -8.99 -6.06
C PRO A 56 7.64 -7.61 -6.68
N VAL A 57 8.67 -7.07 -7.33
CA VAL A 57 8.62 -5.76 -7.97
C VAL A 57 7.57 -5.77 -9.08
N ASP A 58 6.75 -4.72 -9.14
CA ASP A 58 5.82 -4.55 -10.25
C ASP A 58 6.59 -4.20 -11.53
N ASP A 59 6.54 -5.09 -12.51
CA ASP A 59 7.17 -4.93 -13.82
C ASP A 59 6.12 -4.94 -14.95
N SER A 60 4.85 -4.74 -14.63
CA SER A 60 3.74 -4.62 -15.60
C SER A 60 3.92 -3.50 -16.63
N ALA A 61 4.80 -2.55 -16.37
CA ALA A 61 5.19 -1.52 -17.33
C ALA A 61 6.28 -1.96 -18.33
N GLN A 62 6.88 -3.15 -18.18
CA GLN A 62 7.92 -3.68 -19.08
C GLN A 62 7.30 -4.63 -20.11
N GLU A 63 7.73 -4.55 -21.38
CA GLU A 63 7.15 -5.31 -22.51
C GLU A 63 7.42 -6.83 -22.50
N ASP A 64 8.00 -7.38 -21.42
CA ASP A 64 8.35 -8.80 -21.34
C ASP A 64 7.17 -9.67 -20.85
N ASN A 65 7.08 -10.91 -21.36
CA ASN A 65 5.91 -11.80 -21.24
C ASN A 65 5.58 -12.33 -19.83
N PHE A 66 6.26 -11.87 -18.78
CA PHE A 66 6.00 -12.23 -17.39
C PHE A 66 5.97 -10.96 -16.56
N THR A 67 4.78 -10.39 -16.41
CA THR A 67 4.59 -9.18 -15.63
C THR A 67 3.85 -9.48 -14.34
N PHE A 68 4.49 -9.26 -13.20
CA PHE A 68 3.81 -9.23 -11.90
C PHE A 68 3.21 -7.85 -11.68
N CYS A 69 1.94 -7.81 -11.25
CA CYS A 69 1.18 -6.59 -11.06
C CYS A 69 0.62 -6.55 -9.63
N ARG A 70 0.78 -5.41 -8.96
CA ARG A 70 0.33 -5.18 -7.57
C ARG A 70 -1.05 -4.55 -7.48
N ASP A 71 -1.68 -4.18 -8.59
CA ASP A 71 -2.96 -3.44 -8.64
C ASP A 71 -4.06 -4.05 -7.77
N TRP A 72 -4.18 -5.38 -7.77
CA TRP A 72 -5.20 -6.10 -6.99
C TRP A 72 -5.06 -5.90 -5.47
N LEU A 73 -3.87 -5.55 -4.98
CA LEU A 73 -3.65 -5.23 -3.58
C LEU A 73 -4.31 -3.89 -3.23
N PHE A 74 -4.25 -2.92 -4.15
CA PHE A 74 -4.88 -1.60 -4.01
C PHE A 74 -6.40 -1.66 -4.14
N ASP A 75 -6.93 -2.56 -4.96
CA ASP A 75 -8.38 -2.80 -5.08
C ASP A 75 -9.02 -3.26 -3.75
N ALA A 76 -8.23 -3.85 -2.85
CA ALA A 76 -8.67 -4.26 -1.53
C ALA A 76 -8.61 -3.14 -0.48
N ALA A 77 -8.06 -1.97 -0.83
CA ALA A 77 -8.06 -0.82 0.05
C ALA A 77 -9.50 -0.30 0.29
N PRO A 78 -9.80 0.26 1.47
CA PRO A 78 -11.12 0.84 1.72
C PRO A 78 -11.46 1.93 0.71
N GLU A 79 -12.63 1.82 0.07
CA GLU A 79 -13.13 2.81 -0.89
C GLU A 79 -13.38 4.19 -0.24
N HIS A 80 -13.65 4.21 1.06
CA HIS A 80 -13.98 5.43 1.81
C HIS A 80 -13.23 5.47 3.13
N ILE A 81 -12.27 6.39 3.23
CA ILE A 81 -11.45 6.57 4.43
C ILE A 81 -12.09 7.66 5.29
N THR A 82 -12.37 7.35 6.56
CA THR A 82 -12.82 8.36 7.53
C THR A 82 -11.84 8.45 8.69
N LEU A 83 -11.79 9.59 9.37
CA LEU A 83 -10.90 9.73 10.53
C LEU A 83 -11.32 8.84 11.70
N ASP A 84 -12.61 8.51 11.79
CA ASP A 84 -13.17 7.71 12.88
C ASP A 84 -12.78 6.23 12.77
N ASN A 85 -12.62 5.71 11.54
CA ASN A 85 -12.21 4.33 11.27
C ASN A 85 -10.76 4.20 10.78
N LEU A 86 -10.02 5.30 10.59
CA LEU A 86 -8.67 5.27 10.02
C LEU A 86 -7.75 4.24 10.69
N ASN A 87 -7.70 4.19 12.03
CA ASN A 87 -6.82 3.25 12.71
C ASN A 87 -7.23 1.78 12.48
N SER A 88 -8.54 1.48 12.49
CA SER A 88 -9.01 0.11 12.25
C SER A 88 -8.81 -0.30 10.81
N ASP A 89 -9.05 0.61 9.87
CA ASP A 89 -8.87 0.38 8.45
C ASP A 89 -7.40 0.12 8.10
N VAL A 90 -6.50 0.89 8.70
CA VAL A 90 -5.05 0.67 8.57
C VAL A 90 -4.67 -0.71 9.09
N GLU A 91 -5.11 -1.12 10.28
CA GLU A 91 -4.77 -2.46 10.81
C GLU A 91 -5.33 -3.57 9.93
N ASN A 92 -6.59 -3.46 9.50
CA ASN A 92 -7.24 -4.45 8.65
C ASN A 92 -6.52 -4.59 7.30
N TYR A 93 -6.12 -3.47 6.69
CA TYR A 93 -5.40 -3.49 5.42
C TYR A 93 -3.98 -4.02 5.58
N VAL A 94 -3.29 -3.68 6.67
CA VAL A 94 -1.98 -4.27 6.97
C VAL A 94 -2.09 -5.78 7.17
N ASP A 95 -3.10 -6.26 7.90
CA ASP A 95 -3.37 -7.70 8.06
C ASP A 95 -3.64 -8.39 6.72
N PHE A 96 -4.43 -7.76 5.85
CA PHE A 96 -4.66 -8.21 4.50
C PHE A 96 -3.34 -8.36 3.73
N LEU A 97 -2.51 -7.30 3.67
CA LEU A 97 -1.26 -7.34 2.91
C LEU A 97 -0.29 -8.44 3.37
N PHE A 98 -0.12 -8.61 4.68
CA PHE A 98 0.72 -9.69 5.21
C PHE A 98 0.13 -11.09 4.93
N SER A 99 -1.20 -11.23 4.99
CA SER A 99 -1.87 -12.49 4.63
C SER A 99 -1.69 -12.81 3.16
N GLU A 100 -1.84 -11.83 2.28
CA GLU A 100 -1.72 -12.00 0.84
C GLU A 100 -0.28 -12.31 0.43
N PHE A 101 0.71 -11.70 1.07
CA PHE A 101 2.10 -12.04 0.88
C PHE A 101 2.40 -13.51 1.19
N GLU A 102 1.90 -14.02 2.32
CA GLU A 102 2.12 -15.42 2.70
C GLU A 102 1.37 -16.41 1.78
N LYS A 103 0.20 -16.03 1.25
CA LYS A 103 -0.50 -16.82 0.22
C LYS A 103 0.28 -16.84 -1.09
N LEU A 104 0.72 -15.68 -1.56
CA LEU A 104 1.46 -15.55 -2.81
C LEU A 104 2.76 -16.37 -2.78
N LYS A 105 3.47 -16.39 -1.65
CA LYS A 105 4.65 -17.25 -1.47
C LYS A 105 4.35 -18.76 -1.53
N GLN A 106 3.14 -19.18 -1.18
CA GLN A 106 2.74 -20.58 -1.25
C GLN A 106 2.26 -20.96 -2.65
N GLU A 107 1.54 -20.06 -3.30
CA GLU A 107 0.92 -20.28 -4.62
C GLU A 107 1.93 -20.12 -5.76
N GLU A 108 2.79 -19.12 -5.67
CA GLU A 108 3.76 -18.76 -6.72
C GLU A 108 5.17 -18.52 -6.13
N PRO A 109 5.82 -19.58 -5.58
CA PRO A 109 7.14 -19.44 -4.96
C PRO A 109 8.23 -18.97 -5.95
N ASP A 110 8.04 -19.23 -7.25
CA ASP A 110 8.99 -18.85 -8.31
C ASP A 110 9.13 -17.33 -8.47
N LEU A 111 8.15 -16.54 -8.01
CA LEU A 111 8.22 -15.08 -8.00
C LEU A 111 9.23 -14.52 -6.97
N PHE A 112 9.68 -15.36 -6.03
CA PHE A 112 10.55 -14.96 -4.92
C PHE A 112 11.94 -15.59 -4.98
N ALA A 113 12.28 -16.26 -6.09
CA ALA A 113 13.51 -17.03 -6.27
C ALA A 113 14.74 -16.17 -6.61
#